data_AF-A0A0F9JIY6-F1
#
_entry.id   AF-A0A0F9JIY6-F1
#
_cell.length_a   1.000
_cell.length_b   1.000
_cell.length_c   1.000
_cell.angle_alpha   90.00
_cell.angle_beta   90.00
_cell.angle_gamma   90.00
#
_symmetry.space_group_name_H-M   'P 1'
#
loop_
_entity.id
_entity.type
_entity.pdbx_description
1 polymer ?
#
loop_
_entity_poly.entity_id
_entity_poly.type
_entity_poly.pdbx_seq_one_letter_code
_entity_poly.pdbx_strand_id
1 'polypeptide(L)'
;MTTKRIISLALLVFVAWATNAWADHLRIVFTRGEGSVSIVGPAPEFVARFPTEADALAAILAMDVPANAIDVEIVDKATIPTDHWFRNAWTRAVGGGPIDIDMAKARVIQAQKIEIARRLEIDLLRNEENKARLKGQTANADRHATDRTALEAMNFGAIAASITGAANPTALRAIWPAGLPPQDSR
;
A
#
# COMPACT_ATOMS: atom_id res chain seq x y z
N MET A 1 14.14 78.57 -1.37
CA MET A 1 15.26 77.67 -1.03
C MET A 1 14.98 77.10 0.36
N THR A 2 14.77 75.83 0.65
CA THR A 2 14.93 74.57 -0.09
C THR A 2 14.11 73.52 0.67
N THR A 3 13.09 72.93 0.05
CA THR A 3 12.22 71.92 0.70
C THR A 3 12.90 70.55 0.65
N LYS A 4 13.42 70.08 1.78
CA LYS A 4 13.93 68.71 1.97
C LYS A 4 12.77 67.72 1.95
N ARG A 5 12.72 66.84 0.95
CA ARG A 5 11.89 65.61 0.97
C ARG A 5 12.75 64.46 1.48
N ILE A 6 12.34 63.90 2.62
CA ILE A 6 12.88 62.65 3.17
C ILE A 6 12.13 61.50 2.49
N ILE A 7 12.83 60.71 1.69
CA ILE A 7 12.31 59.45 1.14
C ILE A 7 12.66 58.36 2.15
N SER A 8 11.68 57.93 2.93
CA SER A 8 11.81 56.76 3.79
C SER A 8 11.87 55.50 2.92
N LEU A 9 13.02 54.84 2.95
CA LEU A 9 13.27 53.56 2.33
C LEU A 9 12.53 52.48 3.14
N ALA A 10 11.38 52.02 2.66
CA ALA A 10 10.70 50.86 3.23
C ALA A 10 11.51 49.60 2.86
N LEU A 11 12.22 49.06 3.84
CA LEU A 11 12.91 47.77 3.74
C LEU A 11 11.84 46.68 3.67
N LEU A 12 11.54 46.22 2.45
CA LEU A 12 10.61 45.12 2.22
C LEU A 12 11.32 43.81 2.59
N VAL A 13 11.08 43.29 3.79
CA VAL A 13 11.53 41.96 4.19
C VAL A 13 10.66 40.93 3.45
N PHE A 14 11.17 40.42 2.34
CA PHE A 14 10.62 39.23 1.69
C PHE A 14 10.96 38.01 2.57
N VAL A 15 10.03 37.62 3.44
CA VAL A 15 10.08 36.29 4.07
C VAL A 15 9.62 35.30 2.99
N ALA A 16 10.58 34.73 2.28
CA ALA A 16 10.34 33.62 1.37
C ALA A 16 9.88 32.41 2.19
N TRP A 17 8.59 32.10 2.13
CA TRP A 17 8.08 30.81 2.54
C TRP A 17 8.57 29.79 1.51
N ALA A 18 9.75 29.22 1.75
CA ALA A 18 10.15 27.99 1.07
C ALA A 18 9.14 26.92 1.48
N THR A 19 8.19 26.63 0.60
CA THR A 19 7.34 25.45 0.73
C THR A 19 8.26 24.24 0.81
N ASN A 20 8.22 23.51 1.93
CA ASN A 20 8.98 22.29 2.20
C ASN A 20 8.61 21.17 1.22
N ALA A 21 8.95 21.33 -0.06
CA ALA A 21 8.75 20.33 -1.11
C ALA A 21 9.75 19.17 -1.02
N TRP A 22 10.62 19.16 0.00
CA TRP A 22 11.74 18.23 0.07
C TRP A 22 11.38 16.90 0.76
N ALA A 23 10.36 16.85 1.60
CA ALA A 23 10.18 15.77 2.59
C ALA A 23 9.55 14.45 2.10
N ASP A 24 9.55 14.12 0.81
CA ASP A 24 8.86 12.91 0.33
C ASP A 24 9.59 12.13 -0.76
N HIS A 25 10.81 12.48 -1.13
CA HIS A 25 11.48 11.81 -2.26
C HIS A 25 12.41 10.68 -1.84
N LEU A 26 12.85 10.61 -0.58
CA LEU A 26 13.74 9.53 -0.13
C LEU A 26 13.01 8.52 0.76
N ARG A 27 13.49 7.28 0.71
CA ARG A 27 12.98 6.15 1.51
C ARG A 27 14.12 5.29 2.01
N ILE A 28 13.98 4.78 3.23
CA ILE A 28 14.89 3.77 3.79
C ILE A 28 14.32 2.41 3.41
N VAL A 29 15.14 1.59 2.78
CA VAL A 29 14.85 0.21 2.41
C VAL A 29 15.69 -0.69 3.31
N PHE A 30 15.01 -1.55 4.07
CA PHE A 30 15.61 -2.62 4.84
C PHE A 30 15.40 -3.94 4.10
N THR A 31 16.50 -4.64 3.81
CA THR A 31 16.48 -5.99 3.23
C THR A 31 16.86 -7.00 4.31
N ARG A 32 16.10 -8.09 4.41
CA ARG A 32 16.35 -9.20 5.35
C ARG A 32 17.03 -10.38 4.66
N GLY A 33 17.54 -11.33 5.46
CA GLY A 33 18.24 -12.55 4.98
C GLY A 33 17.49 -13.37 3.94
N GLU A 34 16.16 -13.39 4.00
CA GLU A 34 15.28 -14.09 3.06
C GLU A 34 14.91 -13.26 1.82
N GLY A 35 15.53 -12.09 1.64
CA GLY A 35 15.25 -11.12 0.57
C GLY A 35 13.99 -10.29 0.78
N SER A 36 13.27 -10.43 1.90
CA SER A 36 12.07 -9.63 2.18
C SER A 36 12.42 -8.16 2.42
N VAL A 37 11.54 -7.26 1.98
CA VAL A 37 11.79 -5.81 1.96
C VAL A 37 10.84 -5.09 2.91
N SER A 38 11.38 -4.19 3.72
CA SER A 38 10.60 -3.21 4.49
C SER A 38 11.00 -1.80 4.06
N ILE A 39 10.01 -0.94 3.82
CA ILE A 39 10.26 0.43 3.36
C ILE A 39 9.70 1.40 4.39
N VAL A 40 10.55 2.31 4.84
CA VAL A 40 10.23 3.37 5.78
C VAL A 40 10.42 4.73 5.11
N GLY A 41 9.38 5.55 5.17
CA GLY A 41 9.45 6.96 4.83
C GLY A 41 9.29 7.78 6.11
N PRO A 42 10.12 8.81 6.35
CA PRO A 42 9.93 9.70 7.48
C PRO A 42 8.60 10.46 7.32
N ALA A 43 7.92 10.73 8.42
CA ALA A 43 6.76 11.60 8.39
C ALA A 43 7.21 13.05 8.07
N PRO A 44 6.43 13.84 7.30
CA PRO A 44 6.83 15.20 6.92
C PRO A 44 7.17 16.09 8.13
N GLU A 45 6.39 15.98 9.21
CA GLU A 45 6.60 16.67 10.48
C GLU A 45 7.89 16.25 11.20
N PHE A 46 8.37 15.02 10.99
CA PHE A 46 9.65 14.57 11.51
C PHE A 46 10.79 15.20 10.70
N VAL A 47 10.71 15.17 9.37
CA VAL A 47 11.71 15.78 8.47
C VAL A 47 11.86 17.28 8.74
N ALA A 48 10.76 17.99 9.00
CA ALA A 48 10.75 19.42 9.28
C ALA A 48 11.57 19.83 10.54
N ARG A 49 11.96 18.86 11.39
CA ARG A 49 12.81 19.10 12.58
C ARG A 49 14.30 19.12 12.25
N PHE A 50 14.68 18.75 11.04
CA PHE A 50 16.07 18.64 10.61
C PHE A 50 16.38 19.66 9.51
N PRO A 51 17.65 20.10 9.38
CA PRO A 51 18.07 21.02 8.31
C PRO A 51 17.88 20.43 6.90
N THR A 52 18.04 19.11 6.76
CA THR A 52 17.87 18.38 5.50
C THR A 52 17.13 17.06 5.71
N GLU A 53 16.54 16.52 4.64
CA GLU A 53 15.93 15.17 4.67
C GLU A 53 16.99 14.09 4.94
N ALA A 54 18.20 14.24 4.40
CA ALA A 54 19.31 13.33 4.67
C ALA A 54 19.65 13.25 6.17
N ASP A 55 19.65 14.39 6.88
CA ASP A 55 19.87 14.43 8.33
C ASP A 55 18.75 13.71 9.09
N ALA A 56 17.49 13.88 8.67
CA ALA A 56 16.35 13.20 9.26
C ALA A 56 16.45 11.67 9.08
N LEU A 57 16.84 11.21 7.90
CA LEU A 57 17.02 9.78 7.61
C LEU A 57 18.20 9.20 8.41
N ALA A 58 19.31 9.93 8.52
CA ALA A 58 20.44 9.52 9.35
C ALA A 58 20.04 9.37 10.83
N ALA A 59 19.17 10.25 11.34
CA ALA A 59 18.63 10.13 12.69
C ALA A 59 17.76 8.87 12.87
N ILE A 60 16.92 8.52 11.87
CA ILE A 60 16.13 7.28 11.90
C ILE A 60 17.04 6.05 11.90
N LEU A 61 18.06 6.03 11.04
CA LEU A 61 19.04 4.94 10.97
C LEU A 61 19.84 4.78 12.27
N ALA A 62 20.03 5.83 13.04
CA ALA A 62 20.67 5.74 14.35
C ALA A 62 19.76 5.16 15.44
N MET A 63 18.44 5.24 15.28
CA MET A 63 17.46 4.88 16.30
C MET A 63 16.78 3.54 16.08
N ASP A 64 16.47 3.19 14.83
CA ASP A 64 15.45 2.18 14.51
C ASP A 64 15.82 1.32 13.30
N VAL A 65 17.00 0.68 13.35
CA VAL A 65 17.37 -0.36 12.39
C VAL A 65 16.93 -1.71 12.96
N PRO A 66 16.06 -2.47 12.27
CA PRO A 66 15.67 -3.79 12.70
C PRO A 66 16.89 -4.71 12.87
N ALA A 67 16.97 -5.44 13.98
CA ALA A 67 18.10 -6.33 14.27
C ALA A 67 18.33 -7.44 13.22
N ASN A 68 17.30 -7.74 12.41
CA ASN A 68 17.36 -8.72 11.33
C ASN A 68 17.54 -8.11 9.92
N ALA A 69 17.74 -6.78 9.83
CA ALA A 69 18.15 -6.15 8.59
C ALA A 69 19.61 -6.52 8.32
N ILE A 70 19.87 -7.08 7.13
CA ILE A 70 21.22 -7.45 6.69
C ILE A 70 21.79 -6.45 5.69
N ASP A 71 20.92 -5.62 5.11
CA ASP A 71 21.26 -4.56 4.17
C ASP A 71 20.28 -3.40 4.35
N VAL A 72 20.80 -2.18 4.31
CA VAL A 72 20.07 -0.94 4.57
C VAL A 72 20.50 0.11 3.57
N GLU A 73 19.54 0.68 2.85
CA GLU A 73 19.84 1.65 1.80
C GLU A 73 18.82 2.80 1.79
N ILE A 74 19.29 4.00 1.50
CA ILE A 74 18.43 5.14 1.19
C ILE A 74 18.26 5.20 -0.33
N VAL A 75 17.02 5.08 -0.79
CA VAL A 75 16.68 5.10 -2.22
C VAL A 75 15.69 6.22 -2.51
N ASP A 76 15.61 6.62 -3.78
CA ASP A 76 14.56 7.51 -4.25
C ASP A 76 13.21 6.78 -4.30
N LYS A 77 12.14 7.45 -3.87
CA LYS A 77 10.77 6.93 -3.89
C LYS A 77 10.36 6.48 -5.29
N ALA A 78 10.83 7.13 -6.34
CA ALA A 78 10.55 6.78 -7.72
C ALA A 78 11.09 5.40 -8.13
N THR A 79 12.09 4.85 -7.40
CA THR A 79 12.61 3.50 -7.67
C THR A 79 11.80 2.39 -6.98
N ILE A 80 10.85 2.76 -6.12
CA ILE A 80 10.01 1.81 -5.40
C ILE A 80 8.76 1.51 -6.25
N PRO A 81 8.37 0.22 -6.41
CA PRO A 81 7.17 -0.13 -7.14
C PRO A 81 5.93 0.60 -6.59
N THR A 82 5.21 1.32 -7.44
CA THR A 82 4.01 2.06 -7.03
C THR A 82 2.81 1.15 -6.80
N ASP A 83 2.80 -0.04 -7.39
CA ASP A 83 1.77 -1.05 -7.13
C ASP A 83 2.08 -1.82 -5.85
N HIS A 84 1.43 -1.42 -4.76
CA HIS A 84 1.60 -2.00 -3.43
C HIS A 84 0.77 -3.27 -3.21
N TRP A 85 0.05 -3.73 -4.23
CA TRP A 85 -0.87 -4.86 -4.09
C TRP A 85 -0.24 -6.14 -3.56
N PHE A 86 0.97 -6.44 -4.05
CA PHE A 86 1.78 -7.58 -3.62
C PHE A 86 2.98 -7.11 -2.79
N ARG A 87 2.83 -6.03 -1.99
CA ARG A 87 3.92 -5.49 -1.15
C ARG A 87 4.58 -6.56 -0.27
N ASN A 88 3.79 -7.49 0.26
CA ASN A 88 4.30 -8.59 1.09
C ASN A 88 5.04 -9.68 0.31
N ALA A 89 5.03 -9.61 -1.03
CA ALA A 89 5.85 -10.44 -1.92
C ALA A 89 7.03 -9.66 -2.52
N TRP A 90 7.26 -8.42 -2.10
CA TRP A 90 8.43 -7.67 -2.55
C TRP A 90 9.72 -8.32 -2.06
N THR A 91 10.66 -8.45 -2.99
CA THR A 91 11.97 -9.02 -2.74
C THR A 91 13.07 -8.14 -3.31
N ARG A 92 14.23 -8.15 -2.67
CA ARG A 92 15.42 -7.44 -3.12
C ARG A 92 16.66 -8.26 -2.84
N ALA A 93 17.65 -8.17 -3.73
CA ALA A 93 18.95 -8.79 -3.50
C ALA A 93 19.69 -8.07 -2.37
N VAL A 94 20.54 -8.82 -1.67
CA VAL A 94 21.44 -8.26 -0.65
C VAL A 94 22.53 -7.46 -1.35
N GLY A 95 22.79 -6.25 -0.87
CA GLY A 95 23.75 -5.34 -1.50
C GLY A 95 23.15 -4.46 -2.61
N GLY A 96 21.82 -4.35 -2.65
CA GLY A 96 21.13 -3.38 -3.48
C GLY A 96 20.36 -3.97 -4.67
N GLY A 97 19.92 -3.09 -5.56
CA GLY A 97 19.19 -3.44 -6.78
C GLY A 97 17.69 -3.12 -6.75
N PRO A 98 16.97 -3.43 -7.84
CA PRO A 98 15.53 -3.18 -7.95
C PRO A 98 14.74 -4.05 -6.96
N ILE A 99 13.56 -3.56 -6.58
CA ILE A 99 12.59 -4.34 -5.83
C ILE A 99 11.72 -5.09 -6.82
N ASP A 100 11.81 -6.41 -6.78
CA ASP A 100 11.02 -7.32 -7.61
C ASP A 100 9.84 -7.92 -6.82
N ILE A 101 8.94 -8.60 -7.52
CA ILE A 101 7.83 -9.34 -6.91
C ILE A 101 8.11 -10.84 -7.04
N ASP A 102 8.21 -11.51 -5.89
CA ASP A 102 8.22 -12.96 -5.82
C ASP A 102 6.85 -13.51 -6.24
N MET A 103 6.77 -14.04 -7.46
CA MET A 103 5.53 -14.59 -8.01
C MET A 103 4.99 -15.78 -7.22
N ALA A 104 5.83 -16.56 -6.54
CA ALA A 104 5.34 -17.65 -5.70
C ALA A 104 4.62 -17.09 -4.47
N LYS A 105 5.20 -16.11 -3.78
CA LYS A 105 4.54 -15.43 -2.65
C LYS A 105 3.31 -14.65 -3.08
N ALA A 106 3.36 -13.96 -4.22
CA ALA A 106 2.23 -13.20 -4.74
C ALA A 106 1.01 -14.09 -5.01
N ARG A 107 1.20 -15.30 -5.56
CA ARG A 107 0.12 -16.27 -5.78
C ARG A 107 -0.56 -16.69 -4.47
N VAL A 108 0.23 -16.95 -3.42
CA VAL A 108 -0.31 -17.26 -2.09
C VAL A 108 -1.14 -16.09 -1.56
N ILE A 109 -0.63 -14.86 -1.67
CA ILE A 109 -1.34 -13.65 -1.23
C ILE A 109 -2.66 -13.48 -1.99
N GLN A 110 -2.68 -13.67 -3.31
CA GLN A 110 -3.91 -13.54 -4.11
C GLN A 110 -4.94 -14.60 -3.71
N ALA A 111 -4.52 -15.86 -3.55
CA ALA A 111 -5.41 -16.93 -3.10
C ALA A 111 -6.01 -16.61 -1.71
N GLN A 112 -5.21 -16.12 -0.78
CA GLN A 112 -5.68 -15.69 0.55
C GLN A 112 -6.67 -14.52 0.46
N LYS A 113 -6.39 -13.50 -0.36
CA LYS A 113 -7.29 -12.35 -0.54
C LYS A 113 -8.66 -12.81 -1.07
N ILE A 114 -8.70 -13.71 -2.06
CA ILE A 114 -9.95 -14.28 -2.60
C ILE A 114 -10.72 -15.03 -1.51
N GLU A 115 -10.05 -15.90 -0.77
CA GLU A 115 -10.69 -16.69 0.29
C GLU A 115 -11.24 -15.82 1.43
N ILE A 116 -10.48 -14.80 1.85
CA ILE A 116 -10.94 -13.84 2.86
C ILE A 116 -12.17 -13.08 2.36
N ALA A 117 -12.12 -12.52 1.15
CA ALA A 117 -13.25 -11.77 0.59
C ALA A 117 -14.50 -12.63 0.47
N ARG A 118 -14.37 -13.87 0.00
CA ARG A 118 -15.49 -14.81 -0.09
C ARG A 118 -16.10 -15.13 1.26
N ARG A 119 -15.27 -15.43 2.27
CA ARG A 119 -15.77 -15.75 3.61
C ARG A 119 -16.55 -14.57 4.20
N LEU A 120 -16.00 -13.35 4.10
CA LEU A 120 -16.66 -12.15 4.57
C LEU A 120 -18.00 -11.91 3.86
N GLU A 121 -18.04 -12.10 2.55
CA GLU A 121 -19.26 -11.92 1.77
C GLU A 121 -20.34 -12.96 2.10
N ILE A 122 -19.96 -14.23 2.28
CA ILE A 122 -20.88 -15.29 2.71
C ILE A 122 -21.50 -14.95 4.08
N ASP A 123 -20.68 -14.48 5.03
CA ASP A 123 -21.16 -14.10 6.35
C ASP A 123 -22.09 -12.88 6.29
N LEU A 124 -21.77 -11.89 5.46
CA LEU A 124 -22.60 -10.73 5.21
C LEU A 124 -23.96 -11.15 4.61
N LEU A 125 -23.98 -11.93 3.54
CA LEU A 125 -25.20 -12.38 2.89
C LEU A 125 -26.07 -13.22 3.82
N ARG A 126 -25.48 -14.04 4.69
CA ARG A 126 -26.22 -14.80 5.71
C ARG A 126 -26.90 -13.87 6.71
N ASN A 127 -26.22 -12.81 7.15
CA ASN A 127 -26.80 -11.81 8.05
C ASN A 127 -27.93 -11.03 7.37
N GLU A 128 -27.75 -10.64 6.11
CA GLU A 128 -28.74 -9.92 5.31
C GLU A 128 -29.97 -10.78 5.01
N GLU A 129 -29.78 -12.06 4.69
CA GLU A 129 -30.86 -13.05 4.55
C GLU A 129 -31.72 -13.09 5.81
N ASN A 130 -31.09 -13.31 6.98
CA ASN A 130 -31.79 -13.39 8.26
C ASN A 130 -32.57 -12.10 8.56
N LYS A 131 -31.96 -10.94 8.31
CA LYS A 131 -32.59 -9.63 8.50
C LYS A 131 -33.79 -9.43 7.56
N ALA A 132 -33.68 -9.86 6.31
CA ALA A 132 -34.77 -9.79 5.35
C ALA A 132 -35.95 -10.69 5.75
N ARG A 133 -35.68 -11.93 6.21
CA ARG A 133 -36.71 -12.85 6.74
C ARG A 133 -37.46 -12.26 7.94
N LEU A 134 -36.76 -11.68 8.90
CA LEU A 134 -37.36 -11.04 10.08
C LEU A 134 -38.27 -9.86 9.72
N LYS A 135 -38.02 -9.20 8.58
CA LYS A 135 -38.83 -8.09 8.06
C LYS A 135 -39.96 -8.54 7.12
N GLY A 136 -40.12 -9.84 6.88
CA GLY A 136 -41.08 -10.37 5.91
C GLY A 136 -40.71 -10.09 4.45
N GLN A 137 -39.44 -9.74 4.16
CA GLN A 137 -38.94 -9.43 2.82
C GLN A 137 -38.46 -10.71 2.11
N THR A 138 -39.37 -11.64 1.83
CA THR A 138 -39.05 -12.98 1.33
C THR A 138 -38.21 -12.96 0.04
N ALA A 139 -38.57 -12.12 -0.94
CA ALA A 139 -37.83 -12.03 -2.20
C ALA A 139 -36.36 -11.59 -2.02
N ASN A 140 -36.09 -10.69 -1.06
CA ASN A 140 -34.72 -10.27 -0.77
C ASN A 140 -33.96 -11.41 -0.06
N ALA A 141 -34.59 -12.10 0.89
CA ALA A 141 -33.98 -13.25 1.54
C ALA A 141 -33.60 -14.35 0.54
N ASP A 142 -34.50 -14.68 -0.39
CA ASP A 142 -34.25 -15.69 -1.43
C ASP A 142 -33.12 -15.28 -2.38
N ARG A 143 -33.00 -13.98 -2.68
CA ARG A 143 -31.88 -13.44 -3.45
C ARG A 143 -30.55 -13.60 -2.69
N HIS A 144 -30.48 -13.16 -1.44
CA HIS A 144 -29.27 -13.31 -0.62
C HIS A 144 -28.87 -14.78 -0.44
N ALA A 145 -29.84 -15.68 -0.25
CA ALA A 145 -29.58 -17.12 -0.17
C ALA A 145 -29.00 -17.66 -1.49
N THR A 146 -29.54 -17.22 -2.63
CA THR A 146 -29.07 -17.59 -3.97
C THR A 146 -27.63 -17.11 -4.21
N ASP A 147 -27.35 -15.83 -3.92
CA ASP A 147 -26.03 -15.22 -4.07
C ASP A 147 -25.00 -15.93 -3.17
N ARG A 148 -25.38 -16.26 -1.93
CA ARG A 148 -24.55 -17.03 -1.01
C ARG A 148 -24.24 -18.43 -1.55
N THR A 149 -25.25 -19.15 -2.05
CA THR A 149 -25.04 -20.48 -2.65
C THR A 149 -24.14 -20.42 -3.88
N ALA A 150 -24.22 -19.36 -4.70
CA ALA A 150 -23.30 -19.16 -5.83
C ALA A 150 -21.85 -18.99 -5.37
N LEU A 151 -21.60 -18.23 -4.29
CA LEU A 151 -20.27 -18.11 -3.69
C LEU A 151 -19.78 -19.42 -3.06
N GLU A 152 -20.68 -20.17 -2.41
CA GLU A 152 -20.36 -21.47 -1.83
C GLU A 152 -19.95 -22.49 -2.89
N ALA A 153 -20.61 -22.47 -4.05
CA ALA A 153 -20.38 -23.36 -5.19
C ALA A 153 -19.20 -22.96 -6.11
N MET A 154 -18.45 -21.91 -5.74
CA MET A 154 -17.34 -21.40 -6.54
C MET A 154 -16.26 -22.49 -6.80
N ASN A 155 -15.83 -22.63 -8.05
CA ASN A 155 -14.85 -23.65 -8.45
C ASN A 155 -13.41 -23.22 -8.09
N PHE A 156 -12.99 -23.54 -6.87
CA PHE A 156 -11.64 -23.26 -6.38
C PHE A 156 -10.53 -23.98 -7.15
N GLY A 157 -10.81 -25.16 -7.72
CA GLY A 157 -9.83 -25.87 -8.55
C GLY A 157 -9.46 -25.06 -9.79
N ALA A 158 -10.48 -24.50 -10.47
CA ALA A 158 -10.27 -23.62 -11.62
C ALA A 158 -9.55 -22.33 -11.23
N ILE A 159 -9.93 -21.70 -10.11
CA ILE A 159 -9.29 -20.48 -9.61
C ILE A 159 -7.80 -20.74 -9.28
N ALA A 160 -7.51 -21.83 -8.57
CA ALA A 160 -6.13 -22.21 -8.24
C ALA A 160 -5.29 -22.48 -9.50
N ALA A 161 -5.87 -23.10 -10.52
CA ALA A 161 -5.21 -23.30 -11.81
C ALA A 161 -4.91 -21.96 -12.51
N SER A 162 -5.86 -21.02 -12.51
CA SER A 162 -5.64 -19.67 -13.05
C SER A 162 -4.55 -18.92 -12.29
N ILE A 163 -4.55 -18.97 -10.95
CA ILE A 163 -3.51 -18.34 -10.11
C ILE A 163 -2.14 -18.91 -10.42
N THR A 164 -2.05 -20.23 -10.54
CA THR A 164 -0.80 -20.94 -10.88
C THR A 164 -0.30 -20.52 -12.26
N GLY A 165 -1.20 -20.41 -13.24
CA GLY A 165 -0.88 -20.04 -14.62
C GLY A 165 -0.60 -18.55 -14.85
N ALA A 166 -0.83 -17.68 -13.87
CA ALA A 166 -0.58 -16.25 -14.01
C ALA A 166 0.92 -15.96 -14.24
N ALA A 167 1.24 -15.32 -15.37
CA ALA A 167 2.60 -15.07 -15.82
C ALA A 167 3.28 -13.87 -15.14
N ASN A 168 2.49 -12.91 -14.64
CA ASN A 168 3.00 -11.69 -14.02
C ASN A 168 2.00 -11.13 -13.00
N PRO A 169 2.39 -10.15 -12.18
CA PRO A 169 1.53 -9.58 -11.14
C PRO A 169 0.23 -8.96 -11.68
N THR A 170 0.27 -8.34 -12.86
CA THR A 170 -0.94 -7.75 -13.49
C THR A 170 -1.96 -8.82 -13.84
N ALA A 171 -1.52 -9.91 -14.49
CA ALA A 171 -2.38 -11.05 -14.79
C ALA A 171 -2.91 -11.73 -13.52
N LEU A 172 -2.07 -11.84 -12.49
CA LEU A 172 -2.46 -12.44 -11.21
C LEU A 172 -3.52 -11.59 -10.49
N ARG A 173 -3.35 -10.27 -10.47
CA ARG A 173 -4.29 -9.31 -9.90
C ARG A 173 -5.65 -9.32 -10.60
N ALA A 174 -5.66 -9.56 -11.91
CA ALA A 174 -6.90 -9.67 -12.69
C ALA A 174 -7.72 -10.91 -12.35
N ILE A 175 -7.14 -11.90 -11.66
CA ILE A 175 -7.88 -13.08 -11.19
C ILE A 175 -8.67 -12.71 -9.94
N TRP A 176 -9.88 -12.23 -10.17
CA TRP A 176 -10.86 -11.95 -9.13
C TRP A 176 -12.21 -12.56 -9.53
N PRO A 177 -12.70 -13.58 -8.81
CA PRO A 177 -13.97 -14.22 -9.13
C PRO A 177 -15.15 -13.25 -9.14
N ALA A 178 -16.06 -13.43 -10.09
CA ALA A 178 -17.31 -12.70 -10.11
C ALA A 178 -18.16 -12.99 -8.85
N GLY A 179 -18.93 -12.00 -8.41
CA GLY A 179 -19.76 -12.09 -7.21
C GLY A 179 -19.04 -11.76 -5.91
N LEU A 180 -17.70 -11.64 -5.93
CA LEU A 180 -16.97 -11.05 -4.80
C LEU A 180 -17.04 -9.52 -4.85
N PRO A 181 -17.02 -8.85 -3.69
CA PRO A 181 -16.95 -7.39 -3.64
C PRO A 181 -15.71 -6.89 -4.39
N PRO A 182 -15.74 -5.64 -4.89
CA PRO A 182 -14.58 -5.02 -5.53
C PRO A 182 -13.35 -5.15 -4.64
N GLN A 183 -12.23 -5.45 -5.27
CA GLN A 183 -11.01 -5.69 -4.52
C GLN A 183 -10.44 -4.35 -4.04
N ASP A 184 -10.66 -4.04 -2.76
CA ASP A 184 -10.13 -2.85 -2.12
C ASP A 184 -8.59 -2.85 -2.17
N SER A 185 -8.01 -1.71 -2.53
CA SER A 185 -6.56 -1.47 -2.62
C SER A 185 -5.87 -1.30 -1.26
N ARG A 186 -6.45 -1.82 -0.18
CA ARG A 186 -5.86 -1.75 1.17
C ARG A 186 -4.75 -2.77 1.37
#